data_AF-A0A540NII6-F1
#
_entry.id   AF-A0A540NII6-F1
#
_cell.length_a   1.000
_cell.length_b   1.000
_cell.length_c   1.000
_cell.angle_alpha   90.00
_cell.angle_beta   90.00
_cell.angle_gamma   90.00
#
_symmetry.space_group_name_H-M   'P 1'
#
loop_
_entity.id
_entity.type
_entity.pdbx_description
1 polymer ?
#
loop_
_entity_poly.entity_id
_entity_poly.type
_entity_poly.pdbx_seq_one_letter_code
_entity_poly.pdbx_strand_id
1 'polypeptide(L)'
;MAMASWFSRLRRSSQRFFFTSSALRTSMSTKLARTQNTTNSESPKTPFLFWSSSLLPVALAVSAGSLALRPQSDPSLCEAPSANSRNEFVVKGLCKEVPQELVDELKDVCQDNMTMDYEERYNHGKPQNSFHKAVNIPDIVVFPGSEEQVSMIVKSCDKHKVPIVPYGGATSIEGHTLSPNGGVCIDMSLMNHVKALHIEDMDVVVEPGIGWMELNEYLAPYGLFFPLDPGPGATIGGMCATRCSGSLAVRYGTMRDNVISLKVVLANGDIVKTASRARKSAAGYDLTRLVIGSEGTLGVITEVTLRLQKIPQYSVVAMCNFPSIKDAADVAIATMLSGIQVSRVELLDEVQVRAINIANGKNFLETPTLMFEFIGTERRTS
;
A
#
# COMPACT_ATOMS: atom_id res chain seq x y z
N MET A 1 2.94 -2.08 -9.88
CA MET A 1 2.00 -3.22 -10.02
C MET A 1 0.62 -2.88 -9.41
N ALA A 2 -0.21 -2.05 -10.06
CA ALA A 2 -1.55 -1.71 -9.53
C ALA A 2 -2.66 -2.72 -9.94
N MET A 3 -2.46 -3.41 -11.07
CA MET A 3 -3.46 -4.24 -11.77
C MET A 3 -4.03 -5.43 -10.96
N ALA A 4 -3.35 -5.91 -9.91
CA ALA A 4 -3.80 -7.08 -9.15
C ALA A 4 -5.17 -6.90 -8.48
N SER A 5 -5.53 -5.65 -8.14
CA SER A 5 -6.80 -5.30 -7.49
C SER A 5 -8.01 -5.35 -8.43
N TRP A 6 -7.81 -5.25 -9.74
CA TRP A 6 -8.89 -5.31 -10.75
C TRP A 6 -9.38 -6.74 -10.98
N PHE A 7 -8.47 -7.71 -11.13
CA PHE A 7 -8.84 -9.08 -11.48
C PHE A 7 -9.58 -9.85 -10.37
N SER A 8 -9.46 -9.45 -9.10
CA SER A 8 -10.17 -10.08 -7.99
C SER A 8 -11.67 -9.71 -7.94
N ARG A 9 -12.05 -8.51 -8.42
CA ARG A 9 -13.44 -8.00 -8.35
C ARG A 9 -14.37 -8.57 -9.42
N LEU A 10 -13.83 -9.14 -10.51
CA LEU A 10 -14.60 -9.84 -11.55
C LEU A 10 -15.33 -11.11 -11.07
N ARG A 11 -15.17 -11.54 -9.82
CA ARG A 11 -15.57 -12.88 -9.35
C ARG A 11 -16.56 -12.93 -8.17
N ARG A 12 -17.45 -11.94 -8.01
CA ARG A 12 -18.59 -12.03 -7.06
C ARG A 12 -19.83 -11.25 -7.53
N SER A 13 -20.74 -11.92 -8.23
CA SER A 13 -22.06 -11.37 -8.60
C SER A 13 -23.15 -12.45 -8.71
N SER A 14 -23.54 -13.07 -7.59
CA SER A 14 -24.78 -13.85 -7.46
C SER A 14 -25.04 -14.39 -6.03
N GLN A 15 -25.54 -13.55 -5.12
CA GLN A 15 -26.36 -14.03 -4.00
C GLN A 15 -27.61 -13.15 -3.84
N ARG A 16 -28.79 -13.76 -3.97
CA ARG A 16 -30.09 -13.09 -3.80
C ARG A 16 -30.48 -13.14 -2.33
N PHE A 17 -30.48 -12.01 -1.64
CA PHE A 17 -31.09 -11.90 -0.32
C PHE A 17 -32.61 -11.70 -0.46
N PHE A 18 -33.38 -12.66 0.04
CA PHE A 18 -34.82 -12.49 0.22
C PHE A 18 -35.06 -11.71 1.52
N PHE A 19 -35.73 -10.56 1.41
CA PHE A 19 -36.35 -9.90 2.56
C PHE A 19 -37.74 -10.49 2.82
N THR A 20 -37.99 -10.94 4.05
CA THR A 20 -39.33 -11.19 4.57
C THR A 20 -39.59 -10.27 5.75
N SER A 21 -40.64 -9.44 5.65
CA SER A 21 -41.05 -8.52 6.71
C SER A 21 -42.17 -9.12 7.54
N SER A 22 -42.00 -9.14 8.87
CA SER A 22 -43.11 -9.22 9.82
C SER A 22 -42.78 -8.40 11.07
N ALA A 23 -43.80 -7.79 11.67
CA ALA A 23 -43.64 -6.80 12.74
C ALA A 23 -43.83 -7.40 14.13
N LEU A 24 -43.37 -6.67 15.16
CA LEU A 24 -43.65 -7.01 16.56
C LEU A 24 -45.16 -7.01 16.82
N ARG A 25 -45.65 -8.01 17.56
CA ARG A 25 -46.80 -7.89 18.46
C ARG A 25 -46.63 -8.81 19.67
N THR A 26 -47.24 -8.43 20.77
CA THR A 26 -46.88 -8.88 22.12
C THR A 26 -47.86 -9.89 22.70
N SER A 27 -47.34 -10.83 23.49
CA SER A 27 -48.00 -11.53 24.61
C SER A 27 -49.39 -12.17 24.40
N MET A 28 -49.44 -13.49 24.55
CA MET A 28 -50.26 -14.05 25.63
C MET A 28 -49.67 -15.38 26.15
N SER A 29 -50.12 -15.82 27.33
CA SER A 29 -49.55 -16.95 28.07
C SER A 29 -50.65 -17.90 28.56
N THR A 30 -50.47 -19.19 28.32
CA THR A 30 -51.22 -20.27 28.97
C THR A 30 -50.29 -21.45 29.27
N LYS A 31 -50.26 -21.87 30.53
CA LYS A 31 -49.56 -23.09 30.97
C LYS A 31 -50.44 -24.32 30.76
N LEU A 32 -49.83 -25.46 30.45
CA LEU A 32 -50.26 -26.79 30.92
C LEU A 32 -49.01 -27.69 31.00
N ALA A 33 -49.04 -28.73 31.84
CA ALA A 33 -47.81 -29.38 32.34
C ALA A 33 -48.03 -30.84 32.77
N ARG A 34 -46.90 -31.55 33.02
CA ARG A 34 -46.79 -32.92 33.58
C ARG A 34 -47.23 -34.04 32.59
N THR A 35 -46.74 -35.27 32.61
CA THR A 35 -45.86 -36.06 33.52
C THR A 35 -45.02 -37.01 32.61
N GLN A 36 -43.71 -37.26 32.80
CA GLN A 36 -43.10 -38.41 33.53
C GLN A 36 -43.91 -39.74 33.46
N ASN A 37 -43.33 -40.95 33.35
CA ASN A 37 -41.96 -41.41 33.68
C ASN A 37 -41.64 -42.83 33.11
N THR A 38 -40.35 -43.21 33.01
CA THR A 38 -39.77 -44.60 33.15
C THR A 38 -40.22 -45.75 32.20
N THR A 39 -39.46 -46.83 31.86
CA THR A 39 -38.07 -47.31 32.10
C THR A 39 -37.69 -48.44 31.12
N ASN A 40 -36.38 -48.68 30.93
CA ASN A 40 -35.60 -49.95 30.76
C ASN A 40 -36.24 -51.24 30.17
N SER A 41 -35.56 -52.09 29.39
CA SER A 41 -34.17 -52.08 28.82
C SER A 41 -34.16 -52.65 27.36
N GLU A 42 -33.31 -53.50 26.76
CA GLU A 42 -32.18 -54.38 27.16
C GLU A 42 -31.24 -54.71 25.95
N SER A 43 -30.12 -55.40 26.20
CA SER A 43 -29.08 -55.82 25.22
C SER A 43 -28.76 -57.34 25.32
N PRO A 44 -27.74 -57.93 24.65
CA PRO A 44 -27.02 -57.57 23.41
C PRO A 44 -27.00 -58.74 22.38
N LYS A 45 -26.31 -58.59 21.22
CA LYS A 45 -25.47 -59.66 20.60
C LYS A 45 -24.69 -59.23 19.33
N THR A 46 -23.45 -59.70 19.26
CA THR A 46 -22.53 -59.81 18.10
C THR A 46 -21.73 -61.13 18.29
N PRO A 47 -20.74 -61.53 17.47
CA PRO A 47 -20.33 -61.12 16.10
C PRO A 47 -20.28 -62.32 15.12
N PHE A 48 -19.76 -62.13 13.89
CA PHE A 48 -19.05 -63.18 13.12
C PHE A 48 -18.05 -62.54 12.11
N LEU A 49 -17.14 -63.33 11.52
CA LEU A 49 -15.86 -62.90 10.90
C LEU A 49 -15.48 -63.71 9.63
N PHE A 50 -14.32 -63.38 9.01
CA PHE A 50 -13.61 -64.06 7.89
C PHE A 50 -14.23 -63.85 6.48
N TRP A 51 -13.54 -63.81 5.32
CA TRP A 51 -12.14 -63.55 4.88
C TRP A 51 -12.15 -63.35 3.32
N SER A 52 -11.10 -63.15 2.49
CA SER A 52 -9.63 -62.98 2.60
C SER A 52 -9.04 -62.25 1.36
N SER A 53 -7.70 -62.06 1.33
CA SER A 53 -6.73 -62.05 0.20
C SER A 53 -7.21 -62.05 -1.29
N SER A 54 -6.62 -61.34 -2.27
CA SER A 54 -5.47 -60.39 -2.39
C SER A 54 -5.59 -59.68 -3.77
N LEU A 55 -4.62 -59.13 -4.53
CA LEU A 55 -3.15 -59.02 -4.55
C LEU A 55 -2.70 -57.80 -5.42
N LEU A 56 -1.39 -57.59 -5.61
CA LEU A 56 -0.76 -56.58 -6.48
C LEU A 56 -0.15 -57.20 -7.76
N PRO A 57 0.18 -56.36 -8.75
CA PRO A 57 1.53 -56.39 -9.32
C PRO A 57 2.29 -55.06 -9.11
N VAL A 58 3.62 -55.14 -9.10
CA VAL A 58 4.55 -54.01 -8.88
C VAL A 58 5.07 -53.48 -10.22
N ALA A 59 5.25 -52.16 -10.32
CA ALA A 59 6.04 -51.52 -11.37
C ALA A 59 7.09 -50.59 -10.74
N LEU A 60 8.36 -51.02 -10.79
CA LEU A 60 9.51 -50.21 -10.38
C LEU A 60 10.08 -49.49 -11.60
N ALA A 61 10.25 -48.16 -11.49
CA ALA A 61 11.00 -47.36 -12.45
C ALA A 61 12.03 -46.50 -11.69
N VAL A 62 13.27 -46.98 -11.65
CA VAL A 62 14.39 -46.24 -11.04
C VAL A 62 15.07 -45.42 -12.13
N SER A 63 15.16 -44.11 -11.92
CA SER A 63 16.18 -43.27 -12.57
C SER A 63 16.77 -42.34 -11.52
N ALA A 64 18.11 -42.27 -11.46
CA ALA A 64 18.84 -41.58 -10.41
C ALA A 64 19.46 -40.28 -10.93
N GLY A 65 19.52 -39.28 -10.04
CA GLY A 65 20.46 -38.15 -10.03
C GLY A 65 20.94 -37.56 -11.36
N SER A 66 20.37 -36.41 -11.74
CA SER A 66 21.14 -35.16 -11.64
C SER A 66 20.21 -33.97 -11.88
N LEU A 67 19.98 -33.13 -10.85
CA LEU A 67 19.25 -31.87 -11.02
C LEU A 67 20.22 -30.80 -11.51
N ALA A 68 20.65 -30.94 -12.76
CA ALA A 68 21.57 -30.03 -13.40
C ALA A 68 20.87 -28.67 -13.62
N LEU A 69 21.15 -27.71 -12.74
CA LEU A 69 20.88 -26.30 -12.96
C LEU A 69 21.66 -25.84 -14.20
N ARG A 70 21.03 -25.93 -15.37
CA ARG A 70 21.45 -25.15 -16.53
C ARG A 70 21.20 -23.68 -16.21
N PRO A 71 22.22 -22.81 -16.18
CA PRO A 71 21.99 -21.39 -16.27
C PRO A 71 21.42 -21.12 -17.67
N GLN A 72 20.10 -20.97 -17.78
CA GLN A 72 19.47 -20.58 -19.02
C GLN A 72 19.72 -19.09 -19.23
N SER A 73 20.88 -18.79 -19.81
CA SER A 73 21.35 -17.44 -20.13
C SER A 73 20.65 -16.88 -21.38
N ASP A 74 19.32 -16.92 -21.37
CA ASP A 74 18.51 -16.10 -22.25
C ASP A 74 18.49 -14.68 -21.65
N PRO A 75 18.97 -13.65 -22.36
CA PRO A 75 19.05 -12.31 -21.82
C PRO A 75 17.66 -11.77 -21.50
N SER A 76 17.56 -10.99 -20.42
CA SER A 76 16.31 -10.34 -20.06
C SER A 76 15.89 -9.39 -21.18
N LEU A 77 14.59 -9.30 -21.50
CA LEU A 77 14.08 -8.28 -22.44
C LEU A 77 14.23 -6.84 -21.93
N CYS A 78 14.74 -6.65 -20.70
CA CYS A 78 15.17 -5.36 -20.14
C CYS A 78 16.70 -5.15 -20.19
N GLU A 79 17.47 -6.11 -20.71
CA GLU A 79 18.93 -6.01 -20.82
C GLU A 79 19.31 -5.12 -22.01
N ALA A 80 19.56 -3.85 -21.71
CA ALA A 80 19.88 -2.84 -22.73
C ALA A 80 21.12 -3.26 -23.54
N PRO A 81 21.13 -3.04 -24.88
CA PRO A 81 22.29 -3.36 -25.70
C PRO A 81 23.53 -2.60 -25.18
N SER A 82 24.70 -3.23 -25.26
CA SER A 82 25.96 -2.77 -24.65
C SER A 82 26.39 -1.39 -25.13
N ALA A 83 25.86 -0.37 -24.47
CA ALA A 83 26.05 1.03 -24.84
C ALA A 83 27.46 1.48 -24.45
N ASN A 84 28.36 1.54 -25.43
CA ASN A 84 29.68 2.15 -25.29
C ASN A 84 29.58 3.53 -24.61
N SER A 85 30.07 3.58 -23.36
CA SER A 85 30.28 4.79 -22.55
C SER A 85 29.15 5.83 -22.60
N ARG A 86 27.96 5.50 -22.09
CA ARG A 86 26.88 6.48 -21.85
C ARG A 86 26.53 6.57 -20.37
N ASN A 87 27.00 7.66 -19.75
CA ASN A 87 26.64 8.21 -18.44
C ASN A 87 26.09 7.20 -17.42
N GLU A 88 26.99 6.58 -16.67
CA GLU A 88 26.59 5.82 -15.48
C GLU A 88 26.01 6.79 -14.44
N PHE A 89 24.74 6.60 -14.06
CA PHE A 89 24.00 7.47 -13.13
C PHE A 89 24.42 7.24 -11.66
N VAL A 90 25.70 7.47 -11.37
CA VAL A 90 26.32 7.32 -10.05
C VAL A 90 26.16 8.63 -9.27
N VAL A 91 25.35 8.60 -8.21
CA VAL A 91 25.15 9.75 -7.31
C VAL A 91 26.42 9.95 -6.49
N LYS A 92 27.27 10.90 -6.89
CA LYS A 92 28.51 11.22 -6.17
C LYS A 92 28.20 11.63 -4.73
N GLY A 93 28.98 11.12 -3.79
CA GLY A 93 28.77 11.34 -2.37
C GLY A 93 30.07 11.24 -1.57
N LEU A 94 30.02 11.74 -0.34
CA LEU A 94 31.16 11.79 0.58
C LEU A 94 30.76 11.14 1.91
N CYS A 95 31.31 9.95 2.18
CA CYS A 95 31.23 9.36 3.51
C CYS A 95 32.15 10.13 4.48
N LYS A 96 31.67 10.34 5.71
CA LYS A 96 32.43 10.83 6.85
C LYS A 96 32.11 9.93 8.03
N GLU A 97 33.09 9.65 8.88
CA GLU A 97 32.83 8.93 10.12
C GLU A 97 31.85 9.73 11.00
N VAL A 98 30.81 9.05 11.50
CA VAL A 98 29.82 9.64 12.41
C VAL A 98 30.45 9.82 13.79
N PRO A 99 30.32 10.99 14.45
CA PRO A 99 30.84 11.19 15.80
C PRO A 99 30.24 10.19 16.80
N GLN A 100 31.09 9.59 17.64
CA GLN A 100 30.63 8.66 18.70
C GLN A 100 29.60 9.34 19.63
N GLU A 101 29.76 10.64 19.91
CA GLU A 101 28.77 11.44 20.65
C GLU A 101 27.35 11.37 20.03
N LEU A 102 27.23 11.33 18.70
CA LEU A 102 25.91 11.17 18.04
C LEU A 102 25.38 9.75 18.20
N VAL A 103 26.24 8.73 18.12
CA VAL A 103 25.85 7.33 18.35
C VAL A 103 25.30 7.16 19.77
N ASP A 104 25.97 7.76 20.76
CA ASP A 104 25.58 7.70 22.17
C ASP A 104 24.28 8.51 22.43
N GLU A 105 24.16 9.73 21.89
CA GLU A 105 22.92 10.54 21.95
C GLU A 105 21.71 9.82 21.32
N LEU A 106 21.88 9.22 20.14
CA LEU A 106 20.80 8.50 19.46
C LEU A 106 20.43 7.21 20.22
N LYS A 107 21.39 6.56 20.87
CA LYS A 107 21.15 5.38 21.71
C LYS A 107 20.37 5.72 22.97
N ASP A 108 20.63 6.86 23.61
CA ASP A 108 19.84 7.33 24.76
C ASP A 108 18.40 7.68 24.35
N VAL A 109 18.21 8.25 23.15
CA VAL A 109 16.88 8.62 22.61
C VAL A 109 16.07 7.41 22.11
N CYS A 110 16.71 6.46 21.45
CA CYS A 110 16.04 5.35 20.75
C CYS A 110 16.09 4.02 21.52
N GLN A 111 17.03 3.87 22.45
CA GLN A 111 17.28 2.62 23.20
C GLN A 111 17.55 1.46 22.24
N ASP A 112 16.80 0.36 22.33
CA ASP A 112 16.95 -0.80 21.45
C ASP A 112 16.42 -0.54 20.01
N ASN A 113 15.69 0.56 19.78
CA ASN A 113 15.16 0.95 18.47
C ASN A 113 16.20 1.67 17.60
N MET A 114 17.46 1.23 17.62
CA MET A 114 18.56 1.71 16.79
C MET A 114 19.45 0.56 16.33
N THR A 115 19.92 0.60 15.09
CA THR A 115 20.87 -0.39 14.56
C THR A 115 22.00 0.23 13.76
N MET A 116 23.17 -0.41 13.86
CA MET A 116 24.35 -0.17 13.02
C MET A 116 24.76 -1.43 12.23
N ASP A 117 23.91 -2.47 12.22
CA ASP A 117 24.13 -3.69 11.44
C ASP A 117 24.33 -3.38 9.94
N TYR A 118 25.13 -4.20 9.26
CA TYR A 118 25.45 -3.98 7.85
C TYR A 118 24.28 -4.29 6.92
N GLU A 119 23.60 -5.43 7.10
CA GLU A 119 22.50 -5.83 6.21
C GLU A 119 21.30 -4.90 6.38
N GLU A 120 20.99 -4.51 7.61
CA GLU A 120 19.85 -3.62 7.87
C GLU A 120 20.06 -2.21 7.29
N ARG A 121 21.29 -1.66 7.42
CA ARG A 121 21.67 -0.40 6.76
C ARG A 121 21.74 -0.53 5.24
N TYR A 122 22.22 -1.66 4.73
CA TYR A 122 22.27 -1.93 3.29
C TYR A 122 20.85 -1.99 2.69
N ASN A 123 19.90 -2.63 3.37
CA ASN A 123 18.49 -2.67 2.97
C ASN A 123 17.85 -1.27 2.97
N HIS A 124 18.16 -0.44 3.97
CA HIS A 124 17.66 0.93 4.06
C HIS A 124 18.30 1.90 3.03
N GLY A 125 19.59 1.72 2.71
CA GLY A 125 20.30 2.56 1.73
C GLY A 125 20.10 2.16 0.26
N LYS A 126 19.63 0.94 0.00
CA LYS A 126 19.45 0.38 -1.35
C LYS A 126 18.02 0.65 -1.86
N PRO A 127 17.85 1.39 -2.98
CA PRO A 127 16.52 1.57 -3.54
C PRO A 127 16.05 0.28 -4.22
N GLN A 128 15.03 -0.37 -3.65
CA GLN A 128 14.52 -1.67 -4.12
C GLN A 128 13.81 -1.59 -5.49
N ASN A 129 13.32 -0.41 -5.88
CA ASN A 129 12.47 -0.21 -7.06
C ASN A 129 13.03 0.84 -8.05
N SER A 130 14.31 1.21 -7.94
CA SER A 130 14.94 2.26 -8.76
C SER A 130 16.11 1.75 -9.61
N PHE A 131 16.40 2.45 -10.70
CA PHE A 131 17.58 2.22 -11.53
C PHE A 131 18.86 2.88 -10.96
N HIS A 132 18.72 3.74 -9.96
CA HIS A 132 19.85 4.40 -9.30
C HIS A 132 20.71 3.40 -8.52
N LYS A 133 22.04 3.45 -8.72
CA LYS A 133 22.99 2.65 -7.93
C LYS A 133 23.21 3.29 -6.56
N ALA A 134 23.10 2.50 -5.50
CA ALA A 134 23.57 2.92 -4.17
C ALA A 134 25.09 3.10 -4.19
N VAL A 135 25.56 4.26 -3.73
CA VAL A 135 26.98 4.64 -3.70
C VAL A 135 27.54 4.61 -2.28
N ASN A 136 26.70 4.94 -1.30
CA ASN A 136 26.89 4.75 0.14
C ASN A 136 25.56 4.26 0.73
N ILE A 137 25.62 3.77 1.97
CA ILE A 137 24.46 3.35 2.79
C ILE A 137 24.42 4.23 4.05
N PRO A 138 23.30 4.27 4.81
CA PRO A 138 23.26 4.88 6.13
C PRO A 138 24.39 4.37 7.04
N ASP A 139 24.83 5.20 7.98
CA ASP A 139 25.74 4.83 9.06
C ASP A 139 24.96 4.28 10.27
N ILE A 140 23.72 4.73 10.44
CA ILE A 140 22.79 4.34 11.51
C ILE A 140 21.36 4.27 10.93
N VAL A 141 20.55 3.30 11.36
CA VAL A 141 19.08 3.37 11.23
C VAL A 141 18.47 3.51 12.62
N VAL A 142 17.53 4.45 12.78
CA VAL A 142 16.74 4.65 13.99
C VAL A 142 15.25 4.48 13.70
N PHE A 143 14.54 3.88 14.65
CA PHE A 143 13.11 3.58 14.55
C PHE A 143 12.34 4.33 15.67
N PRO A 144 12.11 5.65 15.53
CA PRO A 144 11.34 6.40 16.53
C PRO A 144 9.92 5.86 16.66
N GLY A 145 9.42 5.80 17.89
CA GLY A 145 8.02 5.51 18.23
C GLY A 145 7.19 6.75 18.58
N SER A 146 7.78 7.95 18.61
CA SER A 146 7.07 9.19 18.91
C SER A 146 7.63 10.42 18.19
N GLU A 147 6.79 11.45 18.07
CA GLU A 147 7.11 12.76 17.49
C GLU A 147 8.22 13.49 18.26
N GLU A 148 8.28 13.28 19.57
CA GLU A 148 9.31 13.80 20.47
C GLU A 148 10.65 13.10 20.25
N GLN A 149 10.66 11.78 20.01
CA GLN A 149 11.89 11.07 19.61
C GLN A 149 12.42 11.58 18.27
N VAL A 150 11.55 11.78 17.26
CA VAL A 150 11.95 12.41 15.99
C VAL A 150 12.54 13.81 16.20
N SER A 151 11.93 14.62 17.06
CA SER A 151 12.45 15.94 17.43
C SER A 151 13.87 15.88 18.02
N MET A 152 14.13 14.92 18.91
CA MET A 152 15.44 14.73 19.54
C MET A 152 16.48 14.18 18.56
N ILE A 153 16.14 13.17 17.74
CA ILE A 153 16.99 12.63 16.68
C ILE A 153 17.47 13.75 15.74
N VAL A 154 16.54 14.59 15.25
CA VAL A 154 16.88 15.66 14.30
C VAL A 154 17.74 16.75 14.96
N LYS A 155 17.51 17.08 16.24
CA LYS A 155 18.36 18.01 17.01
C LYS A 155 19.79 17.50 17.18
N SER A 156 19.97 16.22 17.50
CA SER A 156 21.30 15.61 17.59
C SER A 156 22.00 15.57 16.23
N CYS A 157 21.28 15.23 15.15
CA CYS A 157 21.83 15.24 13.80
C CYS A 157 22.25 16.65 13.35
N ASP A 158 21.46 17.70 13.65
CA ASP A 158 21.85 19.08 13.36
C ASP A 158 23.01 19.57 14.25
N LYS A 159 23.03 19.23 15.54
CA LYS A 159 24.18 19.52 16.45
C LYS A 159 25.50 19.04 15.80
N HIS A 160 25.52 17.79 15.34
CA HIS A 160 26.70 17.14 14.78
C HIS A 160 26.87 17.34 13.26
N LYS A 161 25.94 18.04 12.59
CA LYS A 161 25.89 18.29 11.14
C LYS A 161 25.97 17.01 10.29
N VAL A 162 25.30 15.96 10.75
CA VAL A 162 25.15 14.67 10.07
C VAL A 162 23.83 14.68 9.26
N PRO A 163 23.82 14.24 7.99
CA PRO A 163 22.61 14.24 7.17
C PRO A 163 21.59 13.21 7.65
N ILE A 164 20.31 13.47 7.38
CA ILE A 164 19.19 12.58 7.71
C ILE A 164 18.44 12.17 6.44
N VAL A 165 17.92 10.94 6.41
CA VAL A 165 17.04 10.42 5.35
C VAL A 165 15.77 9.86 6.00
N PRO A 166 14.60 10.54 5.87
CA PRO A 166 13.33 10.00 6.32
C PRO A 166 12.90 8.80 5.47
N TYR A 167 12.50 7.71 6.13
CA TYR A 167 12.21 6.43 5.51
C TYR A 167 10.82 5.89 5.89
N GLY A 168 10.37 4.87 5.18
CA GLY A 168 9.05 4.25 5.31
C GLY A 168 8.96 3.08 4.36
N GLY A 169 7.86 2.92 3.63
CA GLY A 169 7.59 1.73 2.79
C GLY A 169 8.58 1.38 1.65
N ALA A 170 9.68 2.12 1.46
CA ALA A 170 10.74 1.88 0.46
C ALA A 170 10.30 1.75 -1.03
N THR A 171 9.04 2.04 -1.35
CA THR A 171 8.45 1.87 -2.69
C THR A 171 8.84 2.96 -3.70
N SER A 172 9.87 3.77 -3.43
CA SER A 172 10.28 4.85 -4.34
C SER A 172 11.04 4.33 -5.55
N ILE A 173 10.71 4.87 -6.73
CA ILE A 173 11.41 4.63 -8.00
C ILE A 173 12.47 5.70 -8.29
N GLU A 174 12.46 6.83 -7.59
CA GLU A 174 13.34 8.00 -7.83
C GLU A 174 14.58 8.03 -6.91
N GLY A 175 14.77 7.02 -6.06
CA GLY A 175 15.97 6.88 -5.23
C GLY A 175 15.96 7.66 -3.91
N HIS A 176 14.79 8.06 -3.38
CA HIS A 176 14.69 8.80 -2.10
C HIS A 176 15.32 8.09 -0.88
N THR A 177 15.57 6.77 -0.95
CA THR A 177 16.23 6.00 0.12
C THR A 177 17.76 6.01 0.03
N LEU A 178 18.35 6.65 -0.99
CA LEU A 178 19.79 6.74 -1.16
C LEU A 178 20.41 7.63 -0.08
N SER A 179 21.48 7.16 0.56
CA SER A 179 22.27 7.92 1.54
C SER A 179 23.65 8.25 0.97
N PRO A 180 23.78 9.11 -0.07
CA PRO A 180 25.06 9.33 -0.76
C PRO A 180 26.15 9.90 0.16
N ASN A 181 25.78 10.60 1.24
CA ASN A 181 26.71 11.15 2.22
C ASN A 181 26.68 10.42 3.57
N GLY A 182 26.25 9.14 3.58
CA GLY A 182 26.00 8.39 4.80
C GLY A 182 24.87 9.02 5.64
N GLY A 183 25.05 9.01 6.96
CA GLY A 183 24.18 9.65 7.93
C GLY A 183 23.11 8.74 8.51
N VAL A 184 22.05 9.35 9.05
CA VAL A 184 21.02 8.67 9.85
C VAL A 184 19.76 8.44 9.01
N CYS A 185 19.41 7.18 8.81
CA CYS A 185 18.12 6.79 8.29
C CYS A 185 17.08 6.81 9.42
N ILE A 186 15.96 7.52 9.23
CA ILE A 186 14.89 7.63 10.22
C ILE A 186 13.69 6.84 9.69
N ASP A 187 13.57 5.57 10.05
CA ASP A 187 12.45 4.73 9.62
C ASP A 187 11.23 4.96 10.52
N MET A 188 10.14 5.41 9.88
CA MET A 188 8.89 5.73 10.54
C MET A 188 8.01 4.48 10.78
N SER A 189 8.47 3.27 10.49
CA SER A 189 7.69 2.02 10.55
C SER A 189 7.05 1.70 11.91
N LEU A 190 7.63 2.15 13.03
CA LEU A 190 7.03 2.00 14.37
C LEU A 190 5.93 3.04 14.68
N MET A 191 5.93 4.18 13.99
CA MET A 191 4.85 5.17 14.04
C MET A 191 3.75 4.81 13.02
N ASN A 192 3.02 3.73 13.27
CA ASN A 192 2.06 3.14 12.32
C ASN A 192 0.58 3.13 12.77
N HIS A 193 0.23 3.84 13.85
CA HIS A 193 -1.11 3.76 14.45
C HIS A 193 -2.13 4.73 13.85
N VAL A 194 -3.42 4.39 13.98
CA VAL A 194 -4.52 5.35 13.82
C VAL A 194 -4.74 6.06 15.15
N LYS A 195 -4.57 7.38 15.17
CA LYS A 195 -4.65 8.21 16.39
C LYS A 195 -6.08 8.66 16.71
N ALA A 196 -6.89 8.93 15.67
CA ALA A 196 -8.32 9.26 15.80
C ALA A 196 -9.07 9.03 14.49
N LEU A 197 -10.34 8.60 14.57
CA LEU A 197 -11.26 8.47 13.43
C LEU A 197 -12.51 9.32 13.67
N HIS A 198 -12.80 10.26 12.76
CA HIS A 198 -13.96 11.15 12.84
C HIS A 198 -14.98 10.77 11.75
N ILE A 199 -15.85 9.81 12.07
CA ILE A 199 -16.80 9.19 11.11
C ILE A 199 -17.76 10.22 10.50
N GLU A 200 -18.23 11.19 11.30
CA GLU A 200 -19.21 12.21 10.87
C GLU A 200 -18.57 13.31 10.01
N ASP A 201 -17.37 13.77 10.37
CA ASP A 201 -16.60 14.75 9.59
C ASP A 201 -15.99 14.15 8.31
N MET A 202 -15.86 12.82 8.28
CA MET A 202 -15.15 12.03 7.27
C MET A 202 -13.66 12.40 7.16
N ASP A 203 -12.96 12.34 8.31
CA ASP A 203 -11.49 12.40 8.36
C ASP A 203 -10.89 11.43 9.38
N VAL A 204 -9.59 11.18 9.26
CA VAL A 204 -8.80 10.33 10.16
C VAL A 204 -7.46 11.00 10.44
N VAL A 205 -6.96 10.87 11.68
CA VAL A 205 -5.61 11.26 12.08
C VAL A 205 -4.77 9.99 12.25
N VAL A 206 -3.67 9.88 11.53
CA VAL A 206 -2.79 8.71 11.50
C VAL A 206 -1.33 9.08 11.67
N GLU A 207 -0.53 8.10 12.05
CA GLU A 207 0.92 8.18 12.07
C GLU A 207 1.51 7.84 10.68
N PRO A 208 2.71 8.37 10.33
CA PRO A 208 3.25 8.35 8.97
C PRO A 208 3.64 6.95 8.45
N GLY A 209 3.98 6.01 9.32
CA GLY A 209 4.38 4.65 8.99
C GLY A 209 3.22 3.71 8.63
N ILE A 210 1.96 4.11 8.83
CA ILE A 210 0.83 3.24 8.45
C ILE A 210 0.80 3.06 6.93
N GLY A 211 0.61 1.83 6.47
CA GLY A 211 0.38 1.54 5.06
C GLY A 211 -1.04 1.90 4.61
N TRP A 212 -1.20 2.25 3.32
CA TRP A 212 -2.49 2.70 2.79
C TRP A 212 -3.55 1.57 2.69
N MET A 213 -3.11 0.31 2.64
CA MET A 213 -4.00 -0.85 2.55
C MET A 213 -4.55 -1.20 3.94
N GLU A 214 -3.67 -1.22 4.93
CA GLU A 214 -3.89 -1.45 6.36
C GLU A 214 -4.84 -0.38 6.93
N LEU A 215 -4.64 0.89 6.56
CA LEU A 215 -5.58 1.97 6.85
C LEU A 215 -6.97 1.70 6.22
N ASN A 216 -7.03 1.22 4.98
CA ASN A 216 -8.29 0.91 4.31
C ASN A 216 -9.00 -0.32 4.90
N GLU A 217 -8.27 -1.32 5.38
CA GLU A 217 -8.83 -2.45 6.14
C GLU A 217 -9.41 -2.00 7.48
N TYR A 218 -8.73 -1.11 8.20
CA TYR A 218 -9.25 -0.48 9.43
C TYR A 218 -10.52 0.36 9.18
N LEU A 219 -10.60 1.07 8.04
CA LEU A 219 -11.73 1.95 7.71
C LEU A 219 -12.97 1.22 7.17
N ALA A 220 -12.79 0.04 6.56
CA ALA A 220 -13.85 -0.69 5.87
C ALA A 220 -15.09 -1.01 6.74
N PRO A 221 -14.98 -1.41 8.03
CA PRO A 221 -16.14 -1.63 8.91
C PRO A 221 -17.04 -0.40 9.10
N TYR A 222 -16.50 0.81 8.93
CA TYR A 222 -17.24 2.08 9.06
C TYR A 222 -17.85 2.55 7.71
N GLY A 223 -17.73 1.73 6.66
CA GLY A 223 -18.14 2.06 5.30
C GLY A 223 -17.34 3.21 4.69
N LEU A 224 -16.13 3.47 5.21
CA LEU A 224 -15.23 4.54 4.80
C LEU A 224 -13.99 3.97 4.13
N PHE A 225 -13.33 4.76 3.29
CA PHE A 225 -12.01 4.45 2.73
C PHE A 225 -11.22 5.73 2.45
N PHE A 226 -9.90 5.60 2.45
CA PHE A 226 -8.95 6.57 1.94
C PHE A 226 -8.72 6.27 0.44
N PRO A 227 -8.93 7.25 -0.47
CA PRO A 227 -9.19 6.93 -1.88
C PRO A 227 -7.96 6.80 -2.79
N LEU A 228 -6.74 6.88 -2.26
CA LEU A 228 -5.52 6.81 -3.07
C LEU A 228 -4.93 5.40 -3.05
N ASP A 229 -4.62 4.89 -4.24
CA ASP A 229 -4.30 3.50 -4.52
C ASP A 229 -2.99 3.32 -5.31
N PRO A 230 -1.83 3.66 -4.74
CA PRO A 230 -0.52 3.42 -5.36
C PRO A 230 -0.13 1.93 -5.31
N GLY A 231 1.14 1.64 -5.55
CA GLY A 231 1.68 0.28 -5.34
C GLY A 231 1.48 -0.22 -3.90
N PRO A 232 1.39 -1.55 -3.69
CA PRO A 232 1.43 -2.14 -2.35
C PRO A 232 2.69 -1.74 -1.58
N GLY A 233 2.59 -1.63 -0.25
CA GLY A 233 3.71 -1.29 0.65
C GLY A 233 3.94 0.20 0.88
N ALA A 234 3.29 1.11 0.14
CA ALA A 234 3.47 2.55 0.36
C ALA A 234 2.85 3.03 1.68
N THR A 235 3.63 3.75 2.49
CA THR A 235 3.20 4.33 3.77
C THR A 235 2.67 5.76 3.61
N ILE A 236 1.70 6.17 4.43
CA ILE A 236 1.02 7.47 4.32
C ILE A 236 1.99 8.67 4.40
N GLY A 237 3.03 8.60 5.23
CA GLY A 237 4.08 9.61 5.30
C GLY A 237 4.89 9.72 4.00
N GLY A 238 5.30 8.58 3.44
CA GLY A 238 5.96 8.52 2.13
C GLY A 238 5.06 9.02 1.00
N MET A 239 3.76 8.73 1.05
CA MET A 239 2.78 9.27 0.12
C MET A 239 2.66 10.80 0.22
N CYS A 240 2.67 11.36 1.44
CA CYS A 240 2.68 12.81 1.64
C CYS A 240 3.95 13.44 1.07
N ALA A 241 5.12 12.90 1.43
CA ALA A 241 6.43 13.41 1.01
C ALA A 241 6.56 13.45 -0.52
N THR A 242 6.06 12.44 -1.23
CA THR A 242 6.16 12.30 -2.70
C THR A 242 5.00 12.93 -3.49
N ARG A 243 4.02 13.58 -2.84
CA ARG A 243 2.74 14.02 -3.46
C ARG A 243 2.10 12.90 -4.29
N CYS A 244 1.96 11.73 -3.67
CA CYS A 244 1.49 10.52 -4.34
C CYS A 244 0.11 10.67 -5.02
N SER A 245 -0.06 9.92 -6.10
CA SER A 245 -1.29 9.75 -6.88
C SER A 245 -1.63 8.26 -7.01
N GLY A 246 -2.74 7.95 -7.68
CA GLY A 246 -3.18 6.59 -7.97
C GLY A 246 -4.19 6.61 -9.12
N SER A 247 -4.67 5.44 -9.55
CA SER A 247 -5.65 5.35 -10.65
C SER A 247 -6.97 6.07 -10.32
N LEU A 248 -7.32 6.17 -9.03
CA LEU A 248 -8.48 6.91 -8.53
C LEU A 248 -8.30 8.44 -8.50
N ALA A 249 -7.12 8.97 -8.82
CA ALA A 249 -6.82 10.40 -8.70
C ALA A 249 -7.62 11.30 -9.65
N VAL A 250 -8.09 10.77 -10.79
CA VAL A 250 -9.00 11.49 -11.72
C VAL A 250 -10.32 11.92 -11.04
N ARG A 251 -10.75 11.19 -10.01
CA ARG A 251 -12.01 11.43 -9.28
C ARG A 251 -11.82 12.01 -7.89
N TYR A 252 -10.74 11.65 -7.20
CA TYR A 252 -10.51 12.04 -5.80
C TYR A 252 -9.33 13.00 -5.60
N GLY A 253 -8.63 13.39 -6.67
CA GLY A 253 -7.43 14.22 -6.58
C GLY A 253 -6.22 13.43 -6.06
N THR A 254 -5.16 14.14 -5.68
CA THR A 254 -3.87 13.58 -5.22
C THR A 254 -3.73 13.71 -3.70
N MET A 255 -2.55 13.37 -3.14
CA MET A 255 -2.23 13.70 -1.74
C MET A 255 -2.37 15.20 -1.42
N ARG A 256 -2.15 16.09 -2.39
CA ARG A 256 -2.35 17.55 -2.28
C ARG A 256 -3.79 17.94 -1.90
N ASP A 257 -4.73 17.06 -2.18
CA ASP A 257 -6.17 17.30 -2.12
C ASP A 257 -6.82 16.50 -0.98
N ASN A 258 -6.27 15.31 -0.68
CA ASN A 258 -6.77 14.41 0.36
C ASN A 258 -6.14 14.64 1.75
N VAL A 259 -5.01 15.33 1.88
CA VAL A 259 -4.50 15.78 3.19
C VAL A 259 -5.25 17.04 3.66
N ILE A 260 -5.52 17.13 4.97
CA ILE A 260 -6.09 18.31 5.64
C ILE A 260 -4.99 19.06 6.40
N SER A 261 -4.18 18.35 7.17
CA SER A 261 -3.09 18.89 7.99
C SER A 261 -1.99 17.84 8.13
N LEU A 262 -0.76 18.32 8.29
CA LEU A 262 0.40 17.57 8.75
C LEU A 262 0.88 18.12 10.09
N LYS A 263 1.57 17.29 10.89
CA LYS A 263 2.67 17.75 11.75
C LYS A 263 4.00 17.33 11.14
N VAL A 264 5.01 18.17 11.33
CA VAL A 264 6.33 18.03 10.72
C VAL A 264 7.40 18.47 11.73
N VAL A 265 8.43 17.66 11.91
CA VAL A 265 9.67 18.04 12.60
C VAL A 265 10.60 18.72 11.58
N LEU A 266 10.89 20.00 11.78
CA LEU A 266 11.80 20.77 10.95
C LEU A 266 13.27 20.41 11.23
N ALA A 267 14.20 20.90 10.41
CA ALA A 267 15.64 20.59 10.53
C ALA A 267 16.31 21.07 11.84
N ASN A 268 15.71 22.00 12.58
CA ASN A 268 16.13 22.39 13.94
C ASN A 268 15.43 21.56 15.04
N GLY A 269 14.64 20.56 14.66
CA GLY A 269 13.79 19.73 15.49
C GLY A 269 12.51 20.39 16.03
N ASP A 270 12.10 21.57 15.56
CA ASP A 270 10.81 22.15 15.97
C ASP A 270 9.64 21.41 15.34
N ILE A 271 8.61 21.13 16.14
CA ILE A 271 7.38 20.46 15.71
C ILE A 271 6.38 21.52 15.23
N VAL A 272 6.10 21.55 13.93
CA VAL A 272 5.14 22.48 13.31
C VAL A 272 3.89 21.74 12.84
N LYS A 273 2.73 22.21 13.31
CA LYS A 273 1.42 21.80 12.77
C LYS A 273 1.01 22.75 11.65
N THR A 274 0.78 22.21 10.46
CA THR A 274 0.62 23.00 9.23
C THR A 274 -0.77 23.60 9.03
N ALA A 275 -1.82 23.03 9.64
CA ALA A 275 -3.19 23.52 9.54
C ALA A 275 -4.07 23.10 10.74
N SER A 276 -5.30 23.57 10.78
CA SER A 276 -6.36 23.02 11.65
C SER A 276 -7.10 21.88 10.94
N ARG A 277 -7.94 21.12 11.66
CA ARG A 277 -8.81 20.08 11.07
C ARG A 277 -9.94 20.65 10.19
N ALA A 278 -10.08 21.97 10.08
CA ALA A 278 -11.17 22.61 9.37
C ALA A 278 -11.15 22.25 7.87
N ARG A 279 -12.25 21.64 7.37
CA ARG A 279 -12.37 21.14 5.99
C ARG A 279 -12.03 22.21 4.92
N LYS A 280 -12.28 23.48 5.24
CA LYS A 280 -11.85 24.69 4.51
C LYS A 280 -11.21 25.67 5.52
N SER A 281 -10.13 26.34 5.13
CA SER A 281 -9.52 27.44 5.88
C SER A 281 -9.00 28.50 4.89
N ALA A 282 -8.91 29.75 5.35
CA ALA A 282 -8.23 30.85 4.68
C ALA A 282 -7.31 31.63 5.66
N ALA A 283 -6.99 31.02 6.81
CA ALA A 283 -6.18 31.64 7.85
C ALA A 283 -4.68 31.40 7.58
N GLY A 284 -4.04 32.36 6.92
CA GLY A 284 -2.61 32.34 6.63
C GLY A 284 -2.22 31.51 5.40
N TYR A 285 -0.96 31.10 5.34
CA TYR A 285 -0.39 30.34 4.21
C TYR A 285 -0.72 28.85 4.28
N ASP A 286 -0.88 28.21 3.12
CA ASP A 286 -1.07 26.76 3.00
C ASP A 286 0.26 26.01 3.15
N LEU A 287 0.76 25.95 4.38
CA LEU A 287 1.99 25.23 4.73
C LEU A 287 1.86 23.71 4.50
N THR A 288 0.63 23.17 4.55
CA THR A 288 0.34 21.77 4.24
C THR A 288 0.75 21.44 2.81
N ARG A 289 0.39 22.27 1.82
CA ARG A 289 0.78 22.07 0.41
C ARG A 289 2.24 22.41 0.07
N LEU A 290 2.95 23.13 0.95
CA LEU A 290 4.39 23.33 0.84
C LEU A 290 5.17 22.04 1.15
N VAL A 291 4.72 21.27 2.15
CA VAL A 291 5.37 20.03 2.58
C VAL A 291 4.95 18.82 1.72
N ILE A 292 3.74 18.80 1.16
CA ILE A 292 3.30 17.69 0.28
C ILE A 292 3.99 17.77 -1.08
N GLY A 293 4.92 16.84 -1.35
CA GLY A 293 5.83 16.88 -2.49
C GLY A 293 7.21 17.49 -2.17
N SER A 294 7.62 17.51 -0.90
CA SER A 294 8.94 17.97 -0.46
C SER A 294 9.99 16.86 -0.32
N GLU A 295 9.62 15.60 -0.53
CA GLU A 295 10.54 14.44 -0.50
C GLU A 295 11.36 14.31 0.81
N GLY A 296 10.83 14.85 1.92
CA GLY A 296 11.51 14.89 3.23
C GLY A 296 12.51 16.04 3.40
N THR A 297 12.84 16.76 2.33
CA THR A 297 13.86 17.83 2.33
C THR A 297 13.49 19.06 3.18
N LEU A 298 12.21 19.23 3.51
CA LEU A 298 11.71 20.32 4.37
C LEU A 298 11.40 19.88 5.81
N GLY A 299 11.57 18.59 6.15
CA GLY A 299 11.32 18.05 7.49
C GLY A 299 10.68 16.65 7.49
N VAL A 300 10.67 16.03 8.67
CA VAL A 300 10.14 14.68 8.90
C VAL A 300 8.65 14.77 9.25
N ILE A 301 7.78 14.10 8.48
CA ILE A 301 6.32 14.10 8.74
C ILE A 301 6.02 13.11 9.88
N THR A 302 5.33 13.56 10.92
CA THR A 302 5.08 12.81 12.17
C THR A 302 3.61 12.53 12.49
N GLU A 303 2.68 13.26 11.85
CA GLU A 303 1.23 13.07 12.00
C GLU A 303 0.53 13.54 10.73
N VAL A 304 -0.45 12.79 10.24
CA VAL A 304 -1.18 13.10 9.00
C VAL A 304 -2.68 13.07 9.26
N THR A 305 -3.38 14.16 8.94
CA THR A 305 -4.85 14.22 8.93
C THR A 305 -5.36 14.06 7.49
N LEU A 306 -6.08 12.99 7.20
CA LEU A 306 -6.57 12.61 5.87
C LEU A 306 -8.08 12.74 5.75
N ARG A 307 -8.55 13.21 4.58
CA ARG A 307 -9.96 13.14 4.16
C ARG A 307 -10.34 11.71 3.82
N LEU A 308 -11.53 11.31 4.22
CA LEU A 308 -12.13 10.03 3.89
C LEU A 308 -13.27 10.17 2.88
N GLN A 309 -13.59 9.05 2.25
CA GLN A 309 -14.68 8.89 1.30
C GLN A 309 -15.58 7.73 1.73
N LYS A 310 -16.86 7.73 1.37
CA LYS A 310 -17.74 6.57 1.58
C LYS A 310 -17.49 5.51 0.50
N ILE A 311 -17.36 4.25 0.90
CA ILE A 311 -17.18 3.12 -0.02
C ILE A 311 -18.35 3.08 -1.02
N PRO A 312 -18.09 3.04 -2.34
CA PRO A 312 -19.16 2.97 -3.34
C PRO A 312 -19.96 1.67 -3.21
N GLN A 313 -21.28 1.78 -3.38
CA GLN A 313 -22.18 0.61 -3.39
C GLN A 313 -22.01 -0.23 -4.65
N TYR A 314 -21.77 0.42 -5.80
CA TYR A 314 -21.61 -0.20 -7.10
C TYR A 314 -20.33 0.31 -7.77
N SER A 315 -19.65 -0.58 -8.51
CA SER A 315 -18.58 -0.29 -9.45
C SER A 315 -18.82 -1.09 -10.73
N VAL A 316 -18.66 -0.45 -11.87
CA VAL A 316 -18.71 -1.06 -13.21
C VAL A 316 -17.40 -0.75 -13.91
N VAL A 317 -16.73 -1.79 -14.42
CA VAL A 317 -15.51 -1.68 -15.22
C VAL A 317 -15.85 -1.97 -16.68
N ALA A 318 -15.42 -1.10 -17.59
CA ALA A 318 -15.58 -1.27 -19.03
C ALA A 318 -14.21 -1.32 -19.72
N MET A 319 -14.04 -2.25 -20.66
CA MET A 319 -12.86 -2.36 -21.53
C MET A 319 -13.28 -1.99 -22.95
N CYS A 320 -12.57 -1.06 -23.57
CA CYS A 320 -12.84 -0.60 -24.93
C CYS A 320 -11.56 -0.72 -25.77
N ASN A 321 -11.57 -1.56 -26.80
CA ASN A 321 -10.47 -1.72 -27.74
C ASN A 321 -10.60 -0.71 -28.90
N PHE A 322 -9.48 -0.21 -29.42
CA PHE A 322 -9.41 0.84 -30.43
C PHE A 322 -8.45 0.48 -31.57
N PRO A 323 -8.66 0.99 -32.80
CA PRO A 323 -7.75 0.78 -33.92
C PRO A 323 -6.36 1.40 -33.72
N SER A 324 -6.28 2.52 -32.98
CA SER A 324 -5.03 3.19 -32.65
C SER A 324 -5.04 3.83 -31.26
N ILE A 325 -3.84 4.12 -30.74
CA ILE A 325 -3.63 4.88 -29.51
C ILE A 325 -4.28 6.28 -29.61
N LYS A 326 -4.34 6.87 -30.82
CA LYS A 326 -4.99 8.17 -31.04
C LYS A 326 -6.51 8.09 -30.83
N ASP A 327 -7.17 7.08 -31.38
CA ASP A 327 -8.64 6.92 -31.23
C ASP A 327 -9.01 6.72 -29.76
N ALA A 328 -8.19 5.97 -29.01
CA ALA A 328 -8.33 5.81 -27.57
C ALA A 328 -8.16 7.16 -26.83
N ALA A 329 -7.11 7.93 -27.15
CA ALA A 329 -6.88 9.24 -26.54
C ALA A 329 -8.01 10.25 -26.85
N ASP A 330 -8.49 10.28 -28.10
CA ASP A 330 -9.62 11.12 -28.52
C ASP A 330 -10.89 10.80 -27.71
N VAL A 331 -11.18 9.51 -27.47
CA VAL A 331 -12.36 9.09 -26.68
C VAL A 331 -12.20 9.38 -25.19
N ALA A 332 -11.00 9.27 -24.62
CA ALA A 332 -10.74 9.70 -23.25
C ALA A 332 -10.96 11.21 -23.08
N ILE A 333 -10.48 12.02 -24.03
CA ILE A 333 -10.71 13.48 -24.07
C ILE A 333 -12.21 13.78 -24.23
N ALA A 334 -12.92 13.11 -25.15
CA ALA A 334 -14.35 13.31 -25.37
C ALA A 334 -15.19 12.95 -24.13
N THR A 335 -14.81 11.89 -23.39
CA THR A 335 -15.48 11.51 -22.15
C THR A 335 -15.34 12.61 -21.09
N MET A 336 -14.13 13.14 -20.90
CA MET A 336 -13.90 14.26 -19.97
C MET A 336 -14.65 15.54 -20.39
N LEU A 337 -14.65 15.88 -21.69
CA LEU A 337 -15.36 17.05 -22.22
C LEU A 337 -16.89 16.92 -22.12
N SER A 338 -17.42 15.70 -22.16
CA SER A 338 -18.86 15.43 -21.98
C SER A 338 -19.35 15.56 -20.52
N GLY A 339 -18.43 15.73 -19.55
CA GLY A 339 -18.75 15.85 -18.12
C GLY A 339 -19.07 14.52 -17.42
N ILE A 340 -18.83 13.37 -18.07
CA ILE A 340 -19.03 12.04 -17.49
C ILE A 340 -18.01 11.82 -16.36
N GLN A 341 -18.50 11.54 -15.14
CA GLN A 341 -17.67 11.32 -13.95
C GLN A 341 -17.10 9.89 -13.91
N VAL A 342 -16.04 9.68 -14.68
CA VAL A 342 -15.14 8.53 -14.56
C VAL A 342 -14.50 8.44 -13.17
N SER A 343 -14.05 7.25 -12.80
CA SER A 343 -13.43 6.93 -11.50
C SER A 343 -11.98 6.51 -11.65
N ARG A 344 -11.71 5.75 -12.72
CA ARG A 344 -10.40 5.39 -13.27
C ARG A 344 -10.52 5.46 -14.79
N VAL A 345 -9.45 5.86 -15.48
CA VAL A 345 -9.31 5.74 -16.94
C VAL A 345 -7.85 5.43 -17.22
N GLU A 346 -7.54 4.16 -17.48
CA GLU A 346 -6.18 3.74 -17.86
C GLU A 346 -6.12 3.47 -19.36
N LEU A 347 -5.05 3.92 -20.01
CA LEU A 347 -4.75 3.64 -21.41
C LEU A 347 -3.61 2.62 -21.48
N LEU A 348 -3.87 1.51 -22.18
CA LEU A 348 -2.89 0.47 -22.46
C LEU A 348 -2.65 0.39 -23.96
N ASP A 349 -1.39 0.33 -24.38
CA ASP A 349 -1.01 -0.03 -25.75
C ASP A 349 -1.00 -1.57 -25.96
N GLU A 350 -0.85 -2.00 -27.20
CA GLU A 350 -0.79 -3.41 -27.57
C GLU A 350 0.38 -4.19 -26.90
N VAL A 351 1.48 -3.51 -26.55
CA VAL A 351 2.64 -4.11 -25.88
C VAL A 351 2.34 -4.35 -24.40
N GLN A 352 1.66 -3.41 -23.75
CA GLN A 352 1.18 -3.56 -22.37
C GLN A 352 0.09 -4.63 -22.26
N VAL A 353 -0.84 -4.70 -23.22
CA VAL A 353 -1.84 -5.78 -23.27
C VAL A 353 -1.17 -7.15 -23.48
N ARG A 354 -0.17 -7.25 -24.36
CA ARG A 354 0.66 -8.46 -24.52
C ARG A 354 1.38 -8.84 -23.23
N ALA A 355 1.98 -7.88 -22.53
CA ALA A 355 2.65 -8.12 -21.26
C ALA A 355 1.66 -8.63 -20.18
N ILE A 356 0.44 -8.09 -20.14
CA ILE A 356 -0.64 -8.58 -19.25
C ILE A 356 -1.08 -9.99 -19.63
N ASN A 357 -1.22 -10.30 -20.92
CA ASN A 357 -1.53 -11.64 -21.43
C ASN A 357 -0.51 -12.67 -20.93
N ILE A 358 0.78 -12.41 -21.16
CA ILE A 358 1.90 -13.28 -20.73
C ILE A 358 1.93 -13.42 -19.20
N ALA A 359 1.93 -12.31 -18.46
CA ALA A 359 2.13 -12.32 -17.01
C ALA A 359 0.94 -12.89 -16.20
N ASN A 360 -0.28 -12.85 -16.74
CA ASN A 360 -1.51 -13.21 -16.00
C ASN A 360 -2.31 -14.35 -16.66
N GLY A 361 -1.76 -15.01 -17.69
CA GLY A 361 -2.44 -16.07 -18.44
C GLY A 361 -3.77 -15.58 -19.06
N LYS A 362 -3.73 -14.43 -19.74
CA LYS A 362 -4.90 -13.81 -20.39
C LYS A 362 -4.77 -13.87 -21.91
N ASN A 363 -5.93 -13.79 -22.57
CA ASN A 363 -6.06 -13.77 -24.02
C ASN A 363 -6.86 -12.52 -24.45
N PHE A 364 -6.48 -11.35 -23.94
CA PHE A 364 -7.05 -10.07 -24.38
C PHE A 364 -6.54 -9.72 -25.78
N LEU A 365 -7.37 -9.00 -26.55
CA LEU A 365 -7.00 -8.53 -27.88
C LEU A 365 -5.87 -7.49 -27.78
N GLU A 366 -4.70 -7.82 -28.32
CA GLU A 366 -3.50 -6.98 -28.31
C GLU A 366 -3.66 -5.75 -29.21
N THR A 367 -4.38 -4.77 -28.70
CA THR A 367 -4.76 -3.52 -29.35
C THR A 367 -4.79 -2.40 -28.31
N PRO A 368 -4.61 -1.13 -28.71
CA PRO A 368 -4.83 0.02 -27.85
C PRO A 368 -6.19 -0.07 -27.14
N THR A 369 -6.19 0.03 -25.81
CA THR A 369 -7.34 -0.28 -24.97
C THR A 369 -7.49 0.77 -23.87
N LEU A 370 -8.69 1.33 -23.72
CA LEU A 370 -9.08 2.05 -22.50
C LEU A 370 -9.74 1.09 -21.52
N MET A 371 -9.40 1.25 -20.24
CA MET A 371 -10.08 0.60 -19.12
C MET A 371 -10.68 1.68 -18.21
N PHE A 372 -12.01 1.79 -18.26
CA PHE A 372 -12.80 2.73 -17.47
C PHE A 372 -13.34 2.07 -16.20
N GLU A 373 -13.47 2.83 -15.11
CA GLU A 373 -14.30 2.46 -13.96
C GLU A 373 -15.33 3.56 -13.64
N PHE A 374 -16.58 3.15 -13.41
CA PHE A 374 -17.69 4.00 -12.98
C PHE A 374 -18.21 3.52 -11.62
N ILE A 375 -18.01 4.32 -10.56
CA ILE A 375 -18.43 3.98 -9.18
C ILE A 375 -19.54 4.91 -8.68
N GLY A 376 -20.50 4.37 -7.92
CA GLY A 376 -21.61 5.17 -7.42
C GLY A 376 -22.76 4.39 -6.77
N THR A 377 -23.95 4.95 -6.89
CA THR A 377 -25.24 4.32 -6.58
C THR A 377 -25.84 3.73 -7.86
N GLU A 378 -26.73 2.75 -7.74
CA GLU A 378 -27.36 2.00 -8.84
C GLU A 378 -27.80 2.87 -10.04
N ARG A 379 -28.49 4.00 -9.78
CA ARG A 379 -28.96 4.99 -10.77
C ARG A 379 -27.87 5.86 -11.42
N ARG A 380 -26.59 5.63 -11.12
CA ARG A 380 -25.42 6.38 -11.64
C ARG A 380 -24.34 5.47 -12.24
N THR A 381 -24.59 4.16 -12.26
CA THR A 381 -23.68 3.13 -12.80
C THR A 381 -24.38 2.22 -13.80
N SER A 382 -25.45 2.74 -14.43
CA SER A 382 -26.26 2.10 -15.48
C SER A 382 -26.23 2.94 -16.76
#